data_AF-A0A7J2LQK9-F1
#
_entry.id   AF-A0A7J2LQK9-F1
#
_cell.length_a   1.000
_cell.length_b   1.000
_cell.length_c   1.000
_cell.angle_alpha   90.00
_cell.angle_beta   90.00
_cell.angle_gamma   90.00
#
_symmetry.space_group_name_H-M   'P 1'
#
loop_
_entity.id
_entity.type
_entity.pdbx_description
1 polymer ?
#
loop_
_entity_poly.entity_id
_entity_poly.type
_entity_poly.pdbx_seq_one_letter_code
_entity_poly.pdbx_strand_id
1 'polypeptide(L)'
;MGIFWIKFSKQLDKLTDKLVNLYAGLRESISPGWLTKNKSRVEELKLMLRAFNRSPLGVFGALLVFLFFFLGIFGPLIAPEPYWELYVHPRNMPPGWNGHVFGTDYMGRDLLSALLWGARVSLVIGILVVALGVPLGIILGLISAYYGGKVDEVIMRIVDIFYAFPALMLAIAMAAVLPSTISQFIFKFPLLEHLLATLFAIRIEHSGNLGAMLAVILAMVIVWWPGYTRMVRAVALSEKEKVYVEAAKALGLSDYQIMFKHILPNIITIILVMVTIDLGSIIILEAALSFLGLGAQPPICEIGRIVSDGREYWPDKWWLVIIPGAFLFIVGLGWNLLGDVLRDVLDPRTRRSIEFGIKERPIKAFDIIGLTGDLLIIGGFIYMVIATGDIPGALLLTGPLLVLYMVWKGINLVRLLDKYRVGQVIGILAYLGTYMSLASYMVNGGVIASAIVLMGAVLKMIREELARRAGEE
;
A
#
# COMPACT_ATOMS: atom_id res chain seq x y z
N MET A 1 -5.67 -7.48 -21.26
CA MET A 1 -5.35 -8.17 -19.98
C MET A 1 -6.43 -9.16 -19.52
N GLY A 2 -7.73 -8.85 -19.61
CA GLY A 2 -8.80 -9.69 -19.01
C GLY A 2 -8.76 -11.19 -19.32
N ILE A 3 -8.60 -11.62 -20.58
CA ILE A 3 -8.68 -13.04 -20.95
C ILE A 3 -7.46 -13.85 -20.47
N PHE A 4 -6.25 -13.30 -20.59
CA PHE A 4 -5.04 -13.92 -20.06
C PHE A 4 -5.12 -14.05 -18.53
N TRP A 5 -5.64 -13.01 -17.87
CA TRP A 5 -5.85 -13.02 -16.43
C TRP A 5 -6.83 -14.11 -15.98
N ILE A 6 -7.90 -14.36 -16.74
CA ILE A 6 -8.87 -15.42 -16.41
C ILE A 6 -8.19 -16.80 -16.37
N LYS A 7 -7.32 -17.10 -17.34
CA LYS A 7 -6.58 -18.38 -17.33
C LYS A 7 -5.59 -18.47 -16.17
N PHE A 8 -4.86 -17.39 -15.89
CA PHE A 8 -3.91 -17.32 -14.77
C PHE A 8 -4.61 -17.45 -13.41
N SER A 9 -5.71 -16.71 -13.21
CA SER A 9 -6.51 -16.76 -11.99
C SER A 9 -7.08 -18.15 -11.70
N LYS A 10 -7.41 -18.97 -12.71
CA LYS A 10 -7.77 -20.39 -12.48
C LYS A 10 -6.62 -21.24 -11.93
N GLN A 11 -5.37 -20.94 -12.29
CA GLN A 11 -4.22 -21.61 -11.68
C GLN A 11 -4.04 -21.16 -10.23
N LEU A 12 -4.23 -19.86 -9.97
CA LEU A 12 -4.28 -19.33 -8.60
C LEU A 12 -5.39 -19.98 -7.78
N ASP A 13 -6.59 -20.18 -8.34
CA ASP A 13 -7.71 -20.84 -7.64
C ASP A 13 -7.33 -22.24 -7.14
N LYS A 14 -6.65 -23.03 -7.99
CA LYS A 14 -6.16 -24.36 -7.61
C LYS A 14 -5.13 -24.28 -6.49
N LEU A 15 -4.27 -23.26 -6.50
CA LEU A 15 -3.27 -23.03 -5.46
C LEU A 15 -3.93 -22.59 -4.15
N THR A 16 -4.85 -21.63 -4.19
CA THR A 16 -5.58 -21.15 -3.01
C THR A 16 -6.46 -22.23 -2.41
N ASP A 17 -7.16 -23.04 -3.22
CA ASP A 17 -7.96 -24.16 -2.73
C ASP A 17 -7.09 -25.20 -2.00
N LYS A 18 -5.89 -25.51 -2.54
CA LYS A 18 -4.93 -26.41 -1.88
C LYS A 18 -4.44 -25.83 -0.55
N LEU A 19 -4.11 -24.54 -0.49
CA LEU A 19 -3.68 -23.87 0.74
C LEU A 19 -4.79 -23.89 1.80
N VAL A 20 -6.04 -23.62 1.42
CA VAL A 20 -7.18 -23.67 2.35
C VAL A 20 -7.41 -25.10 2.85
N ASN A 21 -7.33 -26.11 1.97
CA ASN A 21 -7.46 -27.51 2.37
C ASN A 21 -6.30 -27.94 3.29
N LEU A 22 -5.07 -27.46 3.05
CA LEU A 22 -3.92 -27.71 3.92
C LEU A 22 -4.15 -27.09 5.31
N TYR A 23 -4.57 -25.84 5.38
CA TYR A 23 -4.92 -25.17 6.64
C TYR A 23 -6.02 -25.94 7.39
N ALA A 24 -7.08 -26.33 6.70
CA ALA A 24 -8.18 -27.11 7.25
C ALA A 24 -7.70 -28.47 7.80
N GLY A 25 -6.84 -29.17 7.06
CA GLY A 25 -6.25 -30.44 7.49
C GLY A 25 -5.33 -30.29 8.70
N LEU A 26 -4.47 -29.27 8.73
CA LEU A 26 -3.64 -28.95 9.90
C LEU A 26 -4.50 -28.66 11.13
N ARG A 27 -5.59 -27.91 10.97
CA ARG A 27 -6.49 -27.59 12.07
C ARG A 27 -7.26 -28.81 12.58
N GLU A 28 -7.70 -29.68 11.69
CA GLU A 28 -8.32 -30.97 12.03
C GLU A 28 -7.34 -31.88 12.78
N SER A 29 -6.06 -31.90 12.40
CA SER A 29 -5.02 -32.65 13.10
C SER A 29 -4.79 -32.17 14.54
N ILE A 30 -5.00 -30.88 14.82
CA ILE A 30 -4.86 -30.30 16.17
C ILE A 30 -6.16 -30.50 16.98
N SER A 31 -7.31 -30.42 16.32
CA SER A 31 -8.63 -30.53 16.97
C SER A 31 -9.56 -31.39 16.10
N PRO A 32 -9.67 -32.70 16.41
CA PRO A 32 -10.54 -33.60 15.66
C PRO A 32 -12.01 -33.16 15.71
N GLY A 33 -12.70 -33.19 14.57
CA GLY A 33 -14.08 -32.74 14.38
C GLY A 33 -14.24 -31.23 14.15
N TRP A 34 -13.14 -30.49 13.96
CA TRP A 34 -13.18 -29.06 13.66
C TRP A 34 -13.69 -28.81 12.23
N LEU A 35 -13.20 -29.57 11.26
CA LEU A 35 -13.55 -29.41 9.85
C LEU A 35 -15.05 -29.63 9.61
N THR A 36 -15.65 -30.61 10.29
CA THR A 36 -17.08 -30.88 10.20
C THR A 36 -17.91 -29.73 10.75
N LYS A 37 -17.48 -29.10 11.86
CA LYS A 37 -18.16 -27.94 12.46
C LYS A 37 -17.98 -26.67 11.62
N ASN A 38 -16.84 -26.52 10.95
CA ASN A 38 -16.44 -25.29 10.27
C ASN A 38 -16.49 -25.39 8.74
N LYS A 39 -17.09 -26.45 8.17
CA LYS A 39 -17.16 -26.68 6.72
C LYS A 39 -17.69 -25.46 5.96
N SER A 40 -18.73 -24.81 6.46
CA SER A 40 -19.29 -23.60 5.85
C SER A 40 -18.27 -22.46 5.76
N ARG A 41 -17.49 -22.23 6.84
CA ARG A 41 -16.47 -21.17 6.88
C ARG A 41 -15.31 -21.47 5.93
N VAL A 42 -14.92 -22.74 5.82
CA VAL A 42 -13.85 -23.17 4.91
C VAL A 42 -14.27 -22.98 3.45
N GLU A 43 -15.50 -23.36 3.09
CA GLU A 43 -16.01 -23.15 1.73
C GLU A 43 -16.22 -21.66 1.42
N GLU A 44 -16.69 -20.89 2.39
CA GLU A 44 -16.79 -19.43 2.25
C GLU A 44 -15.42 -18.79 1.99
N LEU A 45 -14.38 -19.20 2.72
CA LEU A 45 -13.02 -18.72 2.51
C LEU A 45 -12.49 -19.06 1.10
N LYS A 46 -12.74 -20.28 0.59
CA LYS A 46 -12.36 -20.64 -0.78
C LYS A 46 -13.02 -19.72 -1.80
N LEU A 47 -14.32 -19.49 -1.65
CA LEU A 47 -15.05 -18.63 -2.57
C LEU A 47 -14.57 -17.18 -2.51
N MET A 48 -14.26 -16.67 -1.32
CA MET A 48 -13.64 -15.34 -1.16
C MET A 48 -12.29 -15.25 -1.87
N LEU A 49 -11.41 -16.24 -1.70
CA LEU A 49 -10.11 -16.26 -2.37
C LEU A 49 -10.23 -16.39 -3.89
N ARG A 50 -11.21 -17.14 -4.39
CA ARG A 50 -11.50 -17.19 -5.83
C ARG A 50 -11.96 -15.84 -6.35
N ALA A 51 -12.87 -15.15 -5.64
CA ALA A 51 -13.29 -13.79 -5.99
C ALA A 51 -12.09 -12.82 -5.98
N PHE A 52 -11.20 -12.95 -4.99
CA PHE A 52 -9.95 -12.18 -4.93
C PHE A 52 -9.06 -12.43 -6.16
N ASN A 53 -8.86 -13.69 -6.53
CA ASN A 53 -8.05 -14.07 -7.70
C ASN A 53 -8.62 -13.54 -9.03
N ARG A 54 -9.93 -13.26 -9.10
CA ARG A 54 -10.54 -12.63 -10.27
C ARG A 54 -10.14 -11.16 -10.44
N SER A 55 -9.70 -10.48 -9.38
CA SER A 55 -9.24 -9.10 -9.45
C SER A 55 -7.72 -9.04 -9.69
N PRO A 56 -7.25 -8.61 -10.89
CA PRO A 56 -5.83 -8.46 -11.18
C PRO A 56 -5.12 -7.45 -10.28
N LEU A 57 -5.82 -6.37 -9.96
CA LEU A 57 -5.30 -5.32 -9.09
C LEU A 57 -5.09 -5.84 -7.66
N GLY A 58 -5.99 -6.69 -7.18
CA GLY A 58 -5.89 -7.27 -5.84
C GLY A 58 -4.73 -8.22 -5.72
N VAL A 59 -4.56 -9.14 -6.68
CA VAL A 59 -3.42 -10.06 -6.69
C VAL A 59 -2.10 -9.31 -6.83
N PHE A 60 -2.06 -8.27 -7.66
CA PHE A 60 -0.87 -7.43 -7.78
C PHE A 60 -0.57 -6.68 -6.46
N GLY A 61 -1.59 -6.09 -5.82
CA GLY A 61 -1.47 -5.46 -4.51
C GLY A 61 -0.97 -6.43 -3.43
N ALA A 62 -1.54 -7.65 -3.38
CA ALA A 62 -1.09 -8.71 -2.48
C ALA A 62 0.37 -9.10 -2.72
N LEU A 63 0.81 -9.18 -3.98
CA LEU A 63 2.20 -9.47 -4.31
C LEU A 63 3.15 -8.36 -3.83
N LEU A 64 2.77 -7.09 -4.01
CA LEU A 64 3.56 -5.95 -3.55
C LEU A 64 3.66 -5.92 -2.02
N VAL A 65 2.54 -6.13 -1.32
CA VAL A 65 2.53 -6.21 0.15
C VAL A 65 3.36 -7.39 0.62
N PHE A 66 3.22 -8.56 -0.01
CA PHE A 66 4.03 -9.73 0.29
C PHE A 66 5.53 -9.43 0.13
N LEU A 67 5.93 -8.79 -0.97
CA LEU A 67 7.30 -8.38 -1.21
C LEU A 67 7.78 -7.41 -0.13
N PHE A 68 6.97 -6.41 0.24
CA PHE A 68 7.33 -5.48 1.31
C PHE A 68 7.52 -6.19 2.66
N PHE A 69 6.65 -7.13 3.03
CA PHE A 69 6.84 -7.94 4.24
C PHE A 69 8.10 -8.81 4.15
N PHE A 70 8.35 -9.41 2.99
CA PHE A 70 9.54 -10.22 2.76
C PHE A 70 10.81 -9.38 2.92
N LEU A 71 10.87 -8.20 2.31
CA LEU A 71 11.97 -7.24 2.46
C LEU A 71 12.05 -6.70 3.89
N GLY A 72 10.94 -6.45 4.57
CA GLY A 72 10.97 -6.00 5.95
C GLY A 72 11.41 -7.11 6.93
N ILE A 73 11.11 -8.39 6.67
CA ILE A 73 11.54 -9.49 7.55
C ILE A 73 12.97 -9.92 7.26
N PHE A 74 13.30 -10.12 5.98
CA PHE A 74 14.57 -10.71 5.54
C PHE A 74 15.55 -9.68 4.97
N GLY A 75 15.15 -8.43 4.75
CA GLY A 75 15.99 -7.34 4.26
C GLY A 75 17.32 -7.19 4.99
N PRO A 76 17.31 -7.08 6.33
CA PRO A 76 18.52 -7.11 7.15
C PRO A 76 19.48 -8.27 6.90
N LEU A 77 18.96 -9.44 6.49
CA LEU A 77 19.75 -10.65 6.25
C LEU A 77 20.31 -10.71 4.82
N ILE A 78 19.56 -10.18 3.85
CA ILE A 78 19.93 -10.20 2.42
C ILE A 78 20.65 -8.93 1.97
N ALA A 79 20.73 -7.91 2.84
CA ALA A 79 21.44 -6.67 2.56
C ALA A 79 22.94 -6.96 2.30
N PRO A 80 23.49 -6.49 1.16
CA PRO A 80 24.91 -6.64 0.86
C PRO A 80 25.84 -6.09 1.94
N GLU A 81 25.45 -4.95 2.53
CA GLU A 81 26.25 -4.25 3.53
C GLU A 81 25.47 -3.98 4.82
N PRO A 82 26.16 -3.92 5.97
CA PRO A 82 25.55 -3.55 7.22
C PRO A 82 25.23 -2.05 7.27
N TYR A 83 24.14 -1.69 7.94
CA TYR A 83 23.69 -0.29 8.00
C TYR A 83 24.61 0.65 8.80
N TRP A 84 25.43 0.11 9.70
CA TRP A 84 26.25 0.87 10.66
C TRP A 84 27.60 1.32 10.09
N GLU A 85 27.96 0.88 8.89
CA GLU A 85 29.21 1.25 8.25
C GLU A 85 29.03 2.55 7.48
N LEU A 86 29.24 3.68 8.18
CA LEU A 86 29.14 5.02 7.61
C LEU A 86 30.44 5.43 6.93
N TYR A 87 30.32 6.17 5.82
CA TYR A 87 31.43 6.78 5.08
C TYR A 87 32.47 5.80 4.51
N VAL A 88 32.07 4.55 4.27
CA VAL A 88 32.93 3.53 3.64
C VAL A 88 33.19 3.87 2.18
N HIS A 89 32.14 4.28 1.47
CA HIS A 89 32.21 4.60 0.05
C HIS A 89 32.18 6.11 -0.21
N PRO A 90 32.65 6.57 -1.38
CA PRO A 90 32.39 7.92 -1.83
C PRO A 90 30.90 8.23 -1.83
N ARG A 91 30.55 9.43 -1.37
CA ARG A 91 29.15 9.85 -1.19
C ARG A 91 28.45 10.03 -2.53
N ASN A 92 27.18 9.66 -2.56
CA ASN A 92 26.26 10.02 -3.64
C ASN A 92 26.76 9.58 -5.04
N MET A 93 27.26 8.36 -5.15
CA MET A 93 27.67 7.76 -6.41
C MET A 93 26.45 7.22 -7.17
N PRO A 94 26.46 7.24 -8.52
CA PRO A 94 25.33 6.82 -9.33
C PRO A 94 25.06 5.30 -9.25
N PRO A 95 23.85 4.87 -9.63
CA PRO A 95 23.54 3.45 -9.83
C PRO A 95 24.56 2.74 -10.72
N GLY A 96 24.98 1.55 -10.30
CA GLY A 96 25.98 0.72 -10.99
C GLY A 96 27.44 1.03 -10.64
N TRP A 97 27.72 2.09 -9.89
CA TRP A 97 29.08 2.40 -9.46
C TRP A 97 29.67 1.27 -8.61
N ASN A 98 30.82 0.70 -9.01
CA ASN A 98 31.52 -0.40 -8.34
C ASN A 98 30.62 -1.60 -7.92
N GLY A 99 29.56 -1.88 -8.69
CA GLY A 99 28.64 -2.99 -8.40
C GLY A 99 27.49 -2.65 -7.45
N HIS A 100 27.42 -1.42 -6.94
CA HIS A 100 26.28 -0.95 -6.15
C HIS A 100 25.06 -0.73 -7.05
N VAL A 101 24.03 -1.57 -6.91
CA VAL A 101 22.86 -1.60 -7.80
C VAL A 101 22.17 -0.24 -7.91
N PHE A 102 21.98 0.44 -6.76
CA PHE A 102 21.35 1.76 -6.70
C PHE A 102 22.34 2.89 -6.40
N GLY A 103 23.64 2.59 -6.38
CA GLY A 103 24.69 3.55 -6.04
C GLY A 103 24.83 3.74 -4.53
N THR A 104 25.44 4.85 -4.12
CA THR A 104 25.70 5.17 -2.72
C THR A 104 24.92 6.38 -2.25
N ASP A 105 24.60 6.45 -0.97
CA ASP A 105 23.83 7.54 -0.36
C ASP A 105 24.72 8.71 0.12
N TYR A 106 24.08 9.71 0.74
CA TYR A 106 24.76 10.89 1.31
C TYR A 106 25.77 10.53 2.41
N MET A 107 25.58 9.40 3.09
CA MET A 107 26.48 8.91 4.12
C MET A 107 27.54 7.95 3.57
N GLY A 108 27.60 7.73 2.25
CA GLY A 108 28.57 6.81 1.65
C GLY A 108 28.26 5.34 1.91
N ARG A 109 27.00 4.98 2.16
CA ARG A 109 26.52 3.60 2.28
C ARG A 109 25.97 3.09 0.95
N ASP A 110 25.95 1.78 0.75
CA ASP A 110 25.16 1.17 -0.33
C ASP A 110 23.66 1.50 -0.20
N LEU A 111 23.09 2.15 -1.22
CA LEU A 111 21.70 2.61 -1.18
C LEU A 111 20.71 1.44 -1.18
N LEU A 112 21.02 0.33 -1.85
CA LEU A 112 20.18 -0.88 -1.83
C LEU A 112 20.10 -1.46 -0.42
N SER A 113 21.24 -1.64 0.25
CA SER A 113 21.32 -2.09 1.63
C SER A 113 20.52 -1.16 2.54
N ALA A 114 20.69 0.16 2.40
CA ALA A 114 19.94 1.15 3.19
C ALA A 114 18.42 1.01 3.01
N LEU A 115 17.92 0.74 1.81
CA LEU A 115 16.50 0.49 1.57
C LEU A 115 16.01 -0.82 2.22
N LEU A 116 16.82 -1.87 2.21
CA LEU A 116 16.47 -3.17 2.82
C LEU A 116 16.40 -3.06 4.35
N TRP A 117 17.35 -2.36 4.97
CA TRP A 117 17.31 -2.03 6.39
C TRP A 117 16.14 -1.08 6.72
N GLY A 118 15.89 -0.08 5.85
CA GLY A 118 14.75 0.84 5.98
C GLY A 118 13.40 0.13 5.92
N ALA A 119 13.26 -0.88 5.04
CA ALA A 119 12.05 -1.68 4.93
C ALA A 119 11.69 -2.38 6.26
N ARG A 120 12.69 -2.87 7.00
CA ARG A 120 12.51 -3.44 8.35
C ARG A 120 11.92 -2.40 9.31
N VAL A 121 12.52 -1.21 9.32
CA VAL A 121 12.12 -0.13 10.22
C VAL A 121 10.68 0.29 9.96
N SER A 122 10.33 0.61 8.71
CA SER A 122 8.97 1.03 8.35
C SER A 122 7.94 -0.07 8.58
N LEU A 123 8.28 -1.35 8.33
CA LEU A 123 7.38 -2.48 8.62
C LEU A 123 7.07 -2.58 10.12
N VAL A 124 8.09 -2.50 10.97
CA VAL A 124 7.92 -2.61 12.42
C VAL A 124 7.11 -1.43 12.95
N ILE A 125 7.39 -0.20 12.51
CA ILE A 125 6.60 0.97 12.92
C ILE A 125 5.14 0.79 12.51
N GLY A 126 4.87 0.41 11.26
CA GLY A 126 3.51 0.17 10.76
C GLY A 126 2.74 -0.85 11.61
N ILE A 127 3.37 -1.99 11.93
CA ILE A 127 2.78 -3.04 12.76
C ILE A 127 2.50 -2.52 14.17
N LEU A 128 3.45 -1.82 14.81
CA LEU A 128 3.29 -1.34 16.18
C LEU A 128 2.20 -0.27 16.29
N VAL A 129 2.10 0.65 15.32
CA VAL A 129 1.04 1.67 15.30
C VAL A 129 -0.33 1.00 15.21
N VAL A 130 -0.50 0.03 14.31
CA VAL A 130 -1.76 -0.71 14.19
C VAL A 130 -2.05 -1.52 15.45
N ALA A 131 -1.07 -2.27 15.96
CA ALA A 131 -1.24 -3.14 17.12
C ALA A 131 -1.61 -2.38 18.39
N LEU A 132 -1.20 -1.11 18.52
CA LEU A 132 -1.48 -0.28 19.69
C LEU A 132 -2.73 0.60 19.49
N GLY A 133 -2.88 1.25 18.33
CA GLY A 133 -3.94 2.23 18.08
C GLY A 133 -5.29 1.60 17.73
N VAL A 134 -5.29 0.53 16.93
CA VAL A 134 -6.53 -0.07 16.42
C VAL A 134 -7.33 -0.75 17.53
N PRO A 135 -6.73 -1.59 18.40
CA PRO A 135 -7.49 -2.20 19.50
C PRO A 135 -8.11 -1.17 20.43
N LEU A 136 -7.39 -0.08 20.74
CA LEU A 136 -7.92 1.02 21.55
C LEU A 136 -9.18 1.63 20.90
N GLY A 137 -9.10 1.95 19.62
CA GLY A 137 -10.24 2.50 18.89
C GLY A 137 -11.43 1.53 18.80
N ILE A 138 -11.17 0.25 18.55
CA ILE A 138 -12.22 -0.79 18.53
C ILE A 138 -12.93 -0.88 19.88
N ILE A 139 -12.17 -0.96 20.97
CA ILE A 139 -12.72 -1.10 22.32
C ILE A 139 -13.58 0.12 22.65
N LEU A 140 -13.07 1.34 22.44
CA LEU A 140 -13.81 2.57 22.73
C LEU A 140 -15.06 2.71 21.85
N GLY A 141 -14.96 2.36 20.55
CA GLY A 141 -16.09 2.41 19.63
C GLY A 141 -17.19 1.43 19.98
N LEU A 142 -16.84 0.20 20.39
CA LEU A 142 -17.79 -0.80 20.87
C LEU A 142 -18.50 -0.35 22.16
N ILE A 143 -17.73 0.15 23.13
CA ILE A 143 -18.26 0.65 24.42
C ILE A 143 -19.24 1.81 24.17
N SER A 144 -18.83 2.78 23.36
CA SER A 144 -19.66 3.93 22.98
C SER A 144 -20.96 3.50 22.30
N ALA A 145 -20.89 2.61 21.30
CA ALA A 145 -22.09 2.13 20.61
C ALA A 145 -23.00 1.32 21.52
N TYR A 146 -22.45 0.40 22.32
CA TYR A 146 -23.22 -0.53 23.14
C TYR A 146 -23.99 0.19 24.25
N TYR A 147 -23.30 1.01 25.06
CA TYR A 147 -23.92 1.71 26.19
C TYR A 147 -24.73 2.94 25.78
N GLY A 148 -24.33 3.65 24.72
CA GLY A 148 -25.04 4.86 24.28
C GLY A 148 -25.05 5.99 25.33
N GLY A 149 -25.95 6.96 25.12
CA GLY A 149 -26.22 8.04 26.08
C GLY A 149 -24.98 8.83 26.48
N LYS A 150 -24.76 8.98 27.80
CA LYS A 150 -23.63 9.77 28.34
C LYS A 150 -22.26 9.15 28.04
N VAL A 151 -22.15 7.82 28.05
CA VAL A 151 -20.88 7.13 27.76
C VAL A 151 -20.43 7.44 26.34
N ASP A 152 -21.39 7.36 25.41
CA ASP A 152 -21.19 7.71 24.03
C ASP A 152 -20.79 9.18 23.85
N GLU A 153 -21.53 10.10 24.46
CA GLU A 153 -21.24 11.53 24.37
C GLU A 153 -19.84 11.87 24.88
N VAL A 154 -19.40 11.30 26.00
CA VAL A 154 -18.05 11.54 26.56
C VAL A 154 -16.97 11.00 25.64
N ILE A 155 -17.10 9.75 25.17
CA ILE A 155 -16.11 9.15 24.27
C ILE A 155 -16.02 9.94 22.97
N MET A 156 -17.17 10.30 22.39
CA MET A 156 -17.22 11.08 21.16
C MET A 156 -16.70 12.50 21.36
N ARG A 157 -16.91 13.12 22.53
CA ARG A 157 -16.30 14.41 22.85
C ARG A 157 -14.78 14.34 22.87
N ILE A 158 -14.21 13.29 23.47
CA ILE A 158 -12.75 13.07 23.45
C ILE A 158 -12.27 12.88 22.01
N VAL A 159 -12.95 12.04 21.23
CA VAL A 159 -12.65 11.83 19.80
C VAL A 159 -12.68 13.15 19.02
N ASP A 160 -13.68 14.00 19.25
CA ASP A 160 -13.84 15.29 18.57
C ASP A 160 -12.73 16.28 18.96
N ILE A 161 -12.26 16.25 20.22
CA ILE A 161 -11.09 17.03 20.65
C ILE A 161 -9.86 16.64 19.83
N PHE A 162 -9.59 15.34 19.64
CA PHE A 162 -8.44 14.90 18.83
C PHE A 162 -8.54 15.34 17.36
N TYR A 163 -9.75 15.37 16.79
CA TYR A 163 -9.95 15.89 15.43
C TYR A 163 -9.82 17.40 15.30
N ALA A 164 -9.98 18.15 16.39
CA ALA A 164 -9.75 19.59 16.39
C ALA A 164 -8.27 19.94 16.23
N PHE A 165 -7.36 19.02 16.60
CA PHE A 165 -5.92 19.19 16.41
C PHE A 165 -5.48 18.68 15.03
N PRO A 166 -4.67 19.44 14.27
CA PRO A 166 -4.04 18.91 13.08
C PRO A 166 -3.15 17.72 13.45
N ALA A 167 -3.49 16.55 12.90
CA ALA A 167 -2.79 15.28 13.12
C ALA A 167 -1.26 15.41 13.05
N LEU A 168 -0.78 16.08 11.99
CA LEU A 168 0.64 16.29 11.76
C LEU A 168 1.28 17.18 12.83
N MET A 169 0.60 18.23 13.30
CA MET A 169 1.14 19.11 14.34
C MET A 169 1.28 18.39 15.68
N LEU A 170 0.26 17.60 16.06
CA LEU A 170 0.33 16.77 17.26
C LEU A 170 1.45 15.73 17.12
N ALA A 171 1.57 15.12 15.94
CA ALA A 171 2.62 14.16 15.67
C ALA A 171 4.01 14.76 15.84
N ILE A 172 4.24 15.93 15.24
CA ILE A 172 5.50 16.66 15.32
C ILE A 172 5.83 17.08 16.76
N ALA A 173 4.86 17.64 17.48
CA ALA A 173 5.06 18.08 18.86
C ALA A 173 5.47 16.92 19.78
N MET A 174 4.82 15.77 19.65
CA MET A 174 5.14 14.58 20.45
C MET A 174 6.51 13.99 20.07
N ALA A 175 6.80 13.91 18.77
CA ALA A 175 8.07 13.39 18.27
C ALA A 175 9.27 14.28 18.65
N ALA A 176 9.06 15.59 18.86
CA ALA A 176 10.11 16.50 19.30
C ALA A 176 10.39 16.44 20.82
N VAL A 177 9.38 16.13 21.64
CA VAL A 177 9.48 16.23 23.12
C VAL A 177 9.76 14.88 23.78
N LEU A 178 9.09 13.81 23.34
CA LEU A 178 9.13 12.51 23.99
C LEU A 178 10.42 11.66 23.84
N PRO A 179 11.30 11.83 22.82
CA PRO A 179 12.42 10.91 22.61
C PRO A 179 13.32 10.73 23.82
N SER A 180 13.68 11.83 24.51
CA SER A 180 14.58 11.80 25.67
C SER A 180 13.97 11.03 26.84
N THR A 181 12.69 11.26 27.13
CA THR A 181 11.95 10.56 28.20
C THR A 181 11.80 9.08 27.88
N ILE A 182 11.49 8.74 26.63
CA ILE A 182 11.34 7.35 26.20
C ILE A 182 12.69 6.63 26.26
N SER A 183 13.79 7.22 25.76
CA SER A 183 15.12 6.60 25.83
C SER A 183 15.53 6.33 27.28
N GLN A 184 15.31 7.29 28.20
CA GLN A 184 15.57 7.09 29.63
C GLN A 184 14.74 5.94 30.22
N PHE A 185 13.49 5.76 29.77
CA PHE A 185 12.66 4.65 30.19
C PHE A 185 13.18 3.31 29.66
N ILE A 186 13.52 3.21 28.36
CA ILE A 186 14.04 1.99 27.75
C ILE A 186 15.31 1.52 28.46
N PHE A 187 16.25 2.43 28.75
CA PHE A 187 17.51 2.09 29.41
C PHE A 187 17.36 1.59 30.84
N LYS A 188 16.22 1.85 31.49
CA LYS A 188 15.90 1.24 32.80
C LYS A 188 15.48 -0.23 32.69
N PHE A 189 15.06 -0.69 31.51
CA PHE A 189 14.56 -2.04 31.27
C PHE A 189 15.36 -2.73 30.15
N PRO A 190 16.51 -3.35 30.46
CA PRO A 190 17.38 -3.96 29.44
C PRO A 190 16.68 -4.99 28.56
N LEU A 191 15.74 -5.78 29.11
CA LEU A 191 14.95 -6.74 28.33
C LEU A 191 14.14 -6.06 27.23
N LEU A 192 13.52 -4.91 27.54
CA LEU A 192 12.75 -4.12 26.58
C LEU A 192 13.66 -3.54 25.51
N GLU A 193 14.82 -3.01 25.88
CA GLU A 193 15.84 -2.50 24.95
C GLU A 193 16.27 -3.58 23.95
N HIS A 194 16.65 -4.77 24.44
CA HIS A 194 17.09 -5.87 23.59
C HIS A 194 15.98 -6.36 22.67
N LEU A 195 14.75 -6.46 23.18
CA LEU A 195 13.58 -6.85 22.39
C LEU A 195 13.33 -5.84 21.26
N LEU A 196 13.33 -4.55 21.57
CA LEU A 196 13.11 -3.50 20.58
C LEU A 196 14.26 -3.43 19.58
N ALA A 197 15.51 -3.51 20.04
CA ALA A 197 16.68 -3.53 19.17
C ALA A 197 16.63 -4.72 18.19
N THR A 198 16.26 -5.91 18.67
CA THR A 198 16.07 -7.10 17.84
C THR A 198 14.89 -6.93 16.88
N LEU A 199 13.78 -6.37 17.36
CA LEU A 199 12.61 -6.13 16.54
C LEU A 199 12.92 -5.19 15.38
N PHE A 200 13.64 -4.11 15.60
CA PHE A 200 14.07 -3.17 14.57
C PHE A 200 15.31 -3.63 13.77
N ALA A 201 15.92 -4.76 14.16
CA ALA A 201 17.20 -5.23 13.63
C ALA A 201 18.32 -4.18 13.76
N ILE A 202 18.40 -3.51 14.90
CA ILE A 202 19.44 -2.51 15.18
C ILE A 202 20.41 -3.03 16.23
N ARG A 203 21.67 -2.63 16.13
CA ARG A 203 22.69 -2.89 17.17
C ARG A 203 22.31 -2.15 18.45
N ILE A 204 22.58 -2.79 19.58
CA ILE A 204 22.32 -2.25 20.92
C ILE A 204 23.08 -0.93 21.13
N GLU A 205 24.27 -0.77 20.55
CA GLU A 205 25.04 0.48 20.58
C GLU A 205 24.28 1.68 19.98
N HIS A 206 23.32 1.43 19.09
CA HIS A 206 22.49 2.45 18.45
C HIS A 206 21.10 2.57 19.07
N SER A 207 20.85 1.92 20.22
CA SER A 207 19.55 1.89 20.91
C SER A 207 19.06 3.27 21.36
N GLY A 208 19.96 4.26 21.47
CA GLY A 208 19.59 5.66 21.73
C GLY A 208 18.59 6.24 20.71
N ASN A 209 18.58 5.72 19.49
CA ASN A 209 17.63 6.11 18.45
C ASN A 209 16.22 5.52 18.63
N LEU A 210 16.05 4.48 19.46
CA LEU A 210 14.74 3.87 19.73
C LEU A 210 13.76 4.87 20.34
N GLY A 211 14.24 5.83 21.12
CA GLY A 211 13.40 6.86 21.71
C GLY A 211 12.68 7.71 20.65
N ALA A 212 13.39 8.12 19.60
CA ALA A 212 12.79 8.91 18.52
C ALA A 212 11.77 8.09 17.71
N MET A 213 12.12 6.85 17.38
CA MET A 213 11.25 5.94 16.63
C MET A 213 9.97 5.61 17.40
N LEU A 214 10.08 5.34 18.71
CA LEU A 214 8.93 5.11 19.57
C LEU A 214 8.13 6.39 19.83
N ALA A 215 8.76 7.56 19.90
CA ALA A 215 8.04 8.83 20.00
C ALA A 215 7.13 9.01 18.77
N VAL A 216 7.63 8.75 17.57
CA VAL A 216 6.82 8.76 16.34
C VAL A 216 5.70 7.72 16.40
N ILE A 217 5.97 6.49 16.83
CA ILE A 217 4.92 5.46 17.00
C ILE A 217 3.83 5.94 17.95
N LEU A 218 4.17 6.44 19.13
CA LEU A 218 3.20 6.92 20.11
C LEU A 218 2.40 8.10 19.57
N ALA A 219 3.07 9.02 18.88
CA ALA A 219 2.45 10.16 18.26
C ALA A 219 1.41 9.74 17.20
N MET A 220 1.74 8.74 16.38
CA MET A 220 0.83 8.18 15.38
C MET A 220 -0.33 7.40 16.03
N VAL A 221 -0.07 6.62 17.09
CA VAL A 221 -1.11 5.89 17.84
C VAL A 221 -2.16 6.86 18.39
N ILE A 222 -1.72 7.98 18.98
CA ILE A 222 -2.58 9.04 19.51
C ILE A 222 -3.46 9.66 18.41
N VAL A 223 -2.94 9.78 17.19
CA VAL A 223 -3.64 10.38 16.05
C VAL A 223 -4.61 9.39 15.37
N TRP A 224 -4.31 8.09 15.34
CA TRP A 224 -5.07 7.11 14.55
C TRP A 224 -6.28 6.50 15.26
N TRP A 225 -6.22 6.28 16.58
CA TRP A 225 -7.30 5.62 17.33
C TRP A 225 -8.69 6.29 17.20
N PRO A 226 -8.85 7.64 17.08
CA PRO A 226 -10.17 8.27 17.02
C PRO A 226 -10.96 7.90 15.74
N GLY A 227 -10.26 7.65 14.63
CA GLY A 227 -10.84 7.14 13.38
C GLY A 227 -11.53 5.80 13.57
N TYR A 228 -10.81 4.87 14.17
CA TYR A 228 -11.34 3.54 14.49
C TYR A 228 -12.51 3.62 15.47
N THR A 229 -12.42 4.43 16.53
CA THR A 229 -13.52 4.63 17.48
C THR A 229 -14.81 5.05 16.78
N ARG A 230 -14.73 6.09 15.94
CA ARG A 230 -15.91 6.64 15.25
C ARG A 230 -16.50 5.62 14.26
N MET A 231 -15.65 4.95 13.49
CA MET A 231 -16.10 3.96 12.50
C MET A 231 -16.71 2.72 13.16
N VAL A 232 -16.04 2.15 14.16
CA VAL A 232 -16.54 0.97 14.89
C VAL A 232 -17.84 1.30 15.58
N ARG A 233 -17.94 2.48 16.22
CA ARG A 233 -19.19 2.96 16.79
C ARG A 233 -20.32 2.99 15.76
N ALA A 234 -20.09 3.62 14.60
CA ALA A 234 -21.12 3.79 13.58
C ALA A 234 -21.70 2.45 13.12
N VAL A 235 -20.86 1.45 12.89
CA VAL A 235 -21.31 0.12 12.47
C VAL A 235 -21.95 -0.64 13.65
N ALA A 236 -21.33 -0.60 14.83
CA ALA A 236 -21.82 -1.30 16.02
C ALA A 236 -23.19 -0.78 16.48
N LEU A 237 -23.51 0.50 16.27
CA LEU A 237 -24.84 1.07 16.53
C LEU A 237 -25.92 0.40 15.69
N SER A 238 -25.64 0.05 14.43
CA SER A 238 -26.60 -0.68 13.59
C SER A 238 -26.62 -2.18 13.92
N GLU A 239 -25.49 -2.74 14.32
CA GLU A 239 -25.35 -4.17 14.60
C GLU A 239 -26.03 -4.56 15.91
N LYS A 240 -25.99 -3.69 16.93
CA LYS A 240 -26.58 -3.96 18.26
C LYS A 240 -28.12 -4.03 18.25
N GLU A 241 -28.77 -3.48 17.24
CA GLU A 241 -30.23 -3.44 17.07
C GLU A 241 -30.76 -4.71 16.36
N LYS A 242 -29.89 -5.65 16.01
CA LYS A 242 -30.32 -6.90 15.35
C LYS A 242 -30.92 -7.89 16.36
N VAL A 243 -31.91 -8.64 15.90
CA VAL A 243 -32.69 -9.63 16.70
C VAL A 243 -31.81 -10.63 17.45
N TYR A 244 -30.67 -11.05 16.88
CA TYR A 244 -29.79 -12.01 17.56
C TYR A 244 -29.13 -11.41 18.83
N VAL A 245 -28.94 -10.08 18.87
CA VAL A 245 -28.42 -9.36 20.04
C VAL A 245 -29.48 -9.25 21.12
N GLU A 246 -30.72 -8.94 20.74
CA GLU A 246 -31.87 -8.93 21.65
C GLU A 246 -32.10 -10.31 22.28
N ALA A 247 -32.03 -11.37 21.46
CA ALA A 247 -32.10 -12.74 21.95
C ALA A 247 -30.96 -13.08 22.92
N ALA A 248 -29.72 -12.65 22.64
CA ALA A 248 -28.59 -12.83 23.56
C ALA A 248 -28.82 -12.11 24.90
N LYS A 249 -29.38 -10.90 24.89
CA LYS A 249 -29.77 -10.16 26.10
C LYS A 249 -30.87 -10.89 26.88
N ALA A 250 -31.91 -11.38 26.20
CA ALA A 250 -33.01 -12.12 26.82
C ALA A 250 -32.56 -13.44 27.48
N LEU A 251 -31.51 -14.06 26.94
CA LEU A 251 -30.85 -15.25 27.52
C LEU A 251 -29.92 -14.92 28.70
N GLY A 252 -29.76 -13.65 29.07
CA GLY A 252 -28.95 -13.22 30.21
C GLY A 252 -27.44 -13.23 29.97
N LEU A 253 -26.99 -13.16 28.71
CA LEU A 253 -25.55 -13.03 28.42
C LEU A 253 -25.01 -11.68 28.92
N SER A 254 -23.76 -11.67 29.37
CA SER A 254 -23.14 -10.42 29.85
C SER A 254 -22.82 -9.45 28.71
N ASP A 255 -22.82 -8.15 29.00
CA ASP A 255 -22.48 -7.10 28.04
C ASP A 255 -21.15 -7.36 27.33
N TYR A 256 -20.13 -7.81 28.07
CA TYR A 256 -18.83 -8.16 27.53
C TYR A 256 -18.94 -9.30 26.50
N GLN A 257 -19.72 -10.34 26.79
CA GLN A 257 -19.95 -11.43 25.85
C GLN A 257 -20.67 -10.92 24.60
N ILE A 258 -21.70 -10.08 24.77
CA ILE A 258 -22.44 -9.52 23.64
C ILE A 258 -21.52 -8.67 22.76
N MET A 259 -20.73 -7.75 23.33
CA MET A 259 -19.81 -6.91 22.57
C MET A 259 -18.74 -7.72 21.83
N PHE A 260 -18.01 -8.59 22.53
CA PHE A 260 -16.82 -9.23 21.96
C PHE A 260 -17.08 -10.56 21.24
N LYS A 261 -18.16 -11.28 21.57
CA LYS A 261 -18.49 -12.58 20.93
C LYS A 261 -19.63 -12.51 19.93
N HIS A 262 -20.45 -11.45 19.98
CA HIS A 262 -21.59 -11.31 19.07
C HIS A 262 -21.46 -10.08 18.16
N ILE A 263 -21.21 -8.88 18.68
CA ILE A 263 -21.15 -7.66 17.84
C ILE A 263 -19.82 -7.59 17.07
N LEU A 264 -18.68 -7.63 17.77
CA LEU A 264 -17.36 -7.46 17.17
C LEU A 264 -17.07 -8.45 16.01
N PRO A 265 -17.35 -9.76 16.14
CA PRO A 265 -17.10 -10.70 15.05
C PRO A 265 -17.93 -10.43 13.80
N ASN A 266 -19.09 -9.77 13.94
CA ASN A 266 -19.94 -9.42 12.80
C ASN A 266 -19.52 -8.13 12.08
N ILE A 267 -18.69 -7.29 12.71
CA ILE A 267 -18.18 -6.04 12.13
C ILE A 267 -16.67 -6.10 11.80
N ILE A 268 -15.99 -7.18 12.17
CA ILE A 268 -14.53 -7.36 11.99
C ILE A 268 -14.09 -7.21 10.54
N THR A 269 -14.96 -7.57 9.61
CA THR A 269 -14.76 -7.43 8.17
C THR A 269 -14.44 -5.99 7.76
N ILE A 270 -15.18 -5.01 8.29
CA ILE A 270 -14.96 -3.59 7.99
C ILE A 270 -13.66 -3.10 8.62
N ILE A 271 -13.36 -3.58 9.83
CA ILE A 271 -12.13 -3.25 10.55
C ILE A 271 -10.92 -3.76 9.77
N LEU A 272 -10.94 -5.00 9.27
CA LEU A 272 -9.84 -5.60 8.50
C LEU A 272 -9.54 -4.82 7.22
N VAL A 273 -10.58 -4.36 6.51
CA VAL A 273 -10.43 -3.50 5.34
C VAL A 273 -9.74 -2.19 5.71
N MET A 274 -10.22 -1.54 6.76
CA MET A 274 -9.67 -0.27 7.23
C MET A 274 -8.20 -0.40 7.64
N VAL A 275 -7.85 -1.42 8.41
CA VAL A 275 -6.46 -1.72 8.81
C VAL A 275 -5.55 -1.90 7.60
N THR A 276 -6.03 -2.60 6.57
CA THR A 276 -5.23 -2.85 5.36
C THR A 276 -4.91 -1.55 4.63
N ILE A 277 -5.91 -0.68 4.44
CA ILE A 277 -5.73 0.62 3.76
C ILE A 277 -4.84 1.53 4.61
N ASP A 278 -5.07 1.56 5.92
CA ASP A 278 -4.35 2.44 6.84
C ASP A 278 -2.87 2.06 6.99
N LEU A 279 -2.50 0.79 6.88
CA LEU A 279 -1.09 0.38 6.95
C LEU A 279 -0.22 1.10 5.92
N GLY A 280 -0.71 1.29 4.69
CA GLY A 280 -0.02 2.10 3.69
C GLY A 280 0.12 3.56 4.10
N SER A 281 -0.97 4.17 4.60
CA SER A 281 -1.00 5.56 5.06
C SER A 281 -0.09 5.81 6.27
N ILE A 282 -0.05 4.86 7.21
CA ILE A 282 0.81 4.89 8.39
C ILE A 282 2.27 4.87 7.97
N ILE A 283 2.68 3.94 7.09
CA ILE A 283 4.06 3.86 6.62
C ILE A 283 4.49 5.14 5.90
N ILE A 284 3.62 5.70 5.04
CA ILE A 284 3.93 6.95 4.33
C ILE A 284 4.03 8.13 5.30
N LEU A 285 3.13 8.24 6.28
CA LEU A 285 3.21 9.33 7.25
C LEU A 285 4.45 9.20 8.14
N GLU A 286 4.80 7.99 8.56
CA GLU A 286 6.04 7.75 9.31
C GLU A 286 7.25 8.22 8.51
N ALA A 287 7.37 7.80 7.25
CA ALA A 287 8.42 8.27 6.36
C ALA A 287 8.39 9.81 6.18
N ALA A 288 7.20 10.43 6.16
CA ALA A 288 7.09 11.89 6.11
C ALA A 288 7.60 12.56 7.40
N LEU A 289 7.35 11.99 8.58
CA LEU A 289 7.87 12.48 9.86
C LEU A 289 9.40 12.29 9.96
N SER A 290 9.91 11.15 9.49
CA SER A 290 11.34 10.87 9.41
C SER A 290 12.03 11.75 8.36
N PHE A 291 11.36 12.09 7.25
CA PHE A 291 11.82 13.08 6.28
C PHE A 291 11.98 14.48 6.92
N LEU A 292 11.09 14.84 7.85
CA LEU A 292 11.19 16.08 8.63
C LEU A 292 12.23 16.00 9.76
N GLY A 293 12.92 14.87 9.92
CA GLY A 293 13.97 14.67 10.92
C GLY A 293 13.45 14.33 12.32
N LEU A 294 12.19 13.89 12.45
CA LEU A 294 11.56 13.60 13.75
C LEU A 294 11.50 12.11 14.10
N GLY A 295 11.81 11.24 13.15
CA GLY A 295 11.86 9.79 13.36
C GLY A 295 13.29 9.28 13.50
N ALA A 296 13.58 8.15 12.86
CA ALA A 296 14.88 7.50 12.93
C ALA A 296 16.00 8.43 12.45
N GLN A 297 17.08 8.51 13.24
CA GLN A 297 18.27 9.29 12.89
C GLN A 297 19.43 8.36 12.51
N PRO A 298 20.40 8.84 11.71
CA PRO A 298 21.62 8.11 11.42
C PRO A 298 22.31 7.57 12.69
N PRO A 299 22.85 6.33 12.67
CA PRO A 299 23.07 5.48 11.50
C PRO A 299 21.84 4.67 11.03
N ILE A 300 20.71 4.73 11.75
CA ILE A 300 19.52 3.94 11.41
C ILE A 300 19.03 4.32 10.01
N CYS A 301 18.76 3.31 9.18
CA CYS A 301 18.20 3.53 7.86
C CYS A 301 16.68 3.66 7.98
N GLU A 302 16.15 4.79 7.53
CA GLU A 302 14.72 5.01 7.33
C GLU A 302 14.55 5.70 5.98
N ILE A 303 13.55 5.30 5.22
CA ILE A 303 13.43 5.61 3.81
C ILE A 303 13.09 7.10 3.60
N GLY A 304 12.17 7.65 4.39
CA GLY A 304 11.90 9.08 4.42
C GLY A 304 13.13 9.92 4.77
N ARG A 305 13.97 9.46 5.70
CA ARG A 305 15.24 10.11 6.04
C ARG A 305 16.22 10.08 4.86
N ILE A 306 16.34 8.95 4.15
CA ILE A 306 17.17 8.84 2.95
C ILE A 306 16.72 9.86 1.89
N VAL A 307 15.41 10.01 1.66
CA VAL A 307 14.86 11.03 0.74
C VAL A 307 15.25 12.44 1.22
N SER A 308 15.16 12.70 2.52
CA SER A 308 15.49 14.01 3.10
C SER A 308 16.96 14.38 2.92
N ASP A 309 17.87 13.43 3.15
CA ASP A 309 19.30 13.65 2.95
C ASP A 309 19.64 13.78 1.45
N GLY A 310 18.91 13.08 0.58
CA GLY A 310 19.07 13.16 -0.89
C GLY A 310 18.56 14.46 -1.52
N ARG A 311 17.62 15.16 -0.87
CA ARG A 311 16.93 16.33 -1.46
C ARG A 311 17.87 17.50 -1.79
N GLU A 312 18.97 17.64 -1.06
CA GLU A 312 19.95 18.71 -1.26
C GLU A 312 20.71 18.56 -2.59
N TYR A 313 20.76 17.34 -3.13
CA TYR A 313 21.45 17.01 -4.38
C TYR A 313 20.49 16.92 -5.58
N TRP A 314 19.24 17.30 -5.39
CA TRP A 314 18.25 17.32 -6.46
C TRP A 314 18.43 18.57 -7.34
N PRO A 315 18.33 18.46 -8.69
CA PRO A 315 17.98 17.28 -9.49
C PRO A 315 19.18 16.42 -9.94
N ASP A 316 20.42 16.88 -9.74
CA ASP A 316 21.63 16.26 -10.31
C ASP A 316 21.80 14.79 -9.91
N LYS A 317 21.50 14.46 -8.65
CA LYS A 317 21.61 13.11 -8.10
C LYS A 317 20.23 12.54 -7.78
N TRP A 318 19.40 12.50 -8.82
CA TRP A 318 17.99 12.14 -8.74
C TRP A 318 17.70 10.80 -8.07
N TRP A 319 18.60 9.81 -8.16
CA TRP A 319 18.40 8.48 -7.60
C TRP A 319 18.26 8.48 -6.07
N LEU A 320 18.85 9.46 -5.39
CA LEU A 320 18.76 9.62 -3.94
C LEU A 320 17.36 10.01 -3.45
N VAL A 321 16.52 10.54 -4.34
CA VAL A 321 15.13 10.94 -4.04
C VAL A 321 14.16 9.98 -4.71
N ILE A 322 14.35 9.67 -6.00
CA ILE A 322 13.40 8.89 -6.79
C ILE A 322 13.40 7.41 -6.40
N ILE A 323 14.55 6.78 -6.14
CA ILE A 323 14.58 5.36 -5.78
C ILE A 323 13.89 5.11 -4.42
N PRO A 324 14.28 5.79 -3.32
CA PRO A 324 13.57 5.64 -2.05
C PRO A 324 12.12 6.13 -2.11
N GLY A 325 11.83 7.20 -2.85
CA GLY A 325 10.45 7.68 -3.07
C GLY A 325 9.59 6.67 -3.82
N ALA A 326 10.13 6.04 -4.88
CA ALA A 326 9.45 4.99 -5.63
C ALA A 326 9.22 3.75 -4.77
N PHE A 327 10.17 3.42 -3.89
CA PHE A 327 9.99 2.35 -2.91
C PHE A 327 8.76 2.62 -2.02
N LEU A 328 8.66 3.81 -1.41
CA LEU A 328 7.49 4.20 -0.59
C LEU A 328 6.20 4.21 -1.41
N PHE A 329 6.25 4.71 -2.65
CA PHE A 329 5.11 4.69 -3.56
C PHE A 329 4.62 3.27 -3.83
N ILE A 330 5.52 2.32 -4.12
CA ILE A 330 5.18 0.91 -4.35
C ILE A 330 4.55 0.29 -3.10
N VAL A 331 5.08 0.59 -1.91
CA VAL A 331 4.52 0.11 -0.64
C VAL A 331 3.10 0.66 -0.43
N GLY A 332 2.91 1.97 -0.59
CA GLY A 332 1.59 2.60 -0.48
C GLY A 332 0.59 2.07 -1.49
N LEU A 333 1.01 1.93 -2.75
CA LEU A 333 0.21 1.36 -3.82
C LEU A 333 -0.19 -0.08 -3.51
N GLY A 334 0.74 -0.90 -3.02
CA GLY A 334 0.46 -2.28 -2.63
C GLY A 334 -0.65 -2.39 -1.60
N TRP A 335 -0.56 -1.60 -0.52
CA TRP A 335 -1.58 -1.58 0.54
C TRP A 335 -2.92 -1.03 0.08
N ASN A 336 -2.92 0.02 -0.74
CA ASN A 336 -4.14 0.62 -1.27
C ASN A 336 -4.89 -0.35 -2.20
N LEU A 337 -4.19 -0.94 -3.17
CA LEU A 337 -4.77 -1.94 -4.09
C LEU A 337 -5.26 -3.19 -3.36
N LEU A 338 -4.50 -3.67 -2.36
CA LEU A 338 -4.91 -4.82 -1.54
C LEU A 338 -6.19 -4.49 -0.74
N GLY A 339 -6.22 -3.32 -0.09
CA GLY A 339 -7.35 -2.88 0.73
C GLY A 339 -8.64 -2.73 -0.05
N ASP A 340 -8.58 -2.12 -1.24
CA ASP A 340 -9.74 -1.94 -2.11
C ASP A 340 -10.34 -3.28 -2.56
N VAL A 341 -9.50 -4.24 -2.94
CA VAL A 341 -10.02 -5.56 -3.36
C VAL A 341 -10.48 -6.39 -2.18
N LEU A 342 -9.81 -6.29 -1.03
CA LEU A 342 -10.32 -6.93 0.18
C LEU A 342 -11.71 -6.39 0.53
N ARG A 343 -11.95 -5.09 0.41
CA ARG A 343 -13.27 -4.48 0.59
C ARG A 343 -14.31 -5.09 -0.34
N ASP A 344 -13.99 -5.19 -1.62
CA ASP A 344 -14.92 -5.70 -2.64
C ASP A 344 -15.24 -7.19 -2.46
N VAL A 345 -14.26 -7.99 -2.02
CA VAL A 345 -14.42 -9.43 -1.78
C VAL A 345 -15.21 -9.69 -0.49
N LEU A 346 -15.02 -8.83 0.51
CA LEU A 346 -15.65 -8.93 1.81
C LEU A 346 -17.10 -8.40 1.83
N ASP A 347 -17.48 -7.54 0.88
CA ASP A 347 -18.88 -7.15 0.67
C ASP A 347 -19.65 -8.22 -0.14
N PRO A 348 -20.71 -8.84 0.43
CA PRO A 348 -21.49 -9.88 -0.24
C PRO A 348 -22.14 -9.45 -1.56
N ARG A 349 -22.47 -8.16 -1.72
CA ARG A 349 -23.16 -7.65 -2.93
C ARG A 349 -22.21 -7.55 -4.11
N THR A 350 -21.04 -6.95 -3.89
CA THR A 350 -19.98 -6.81 -4.89
C THR A 350 -19.35 -8.14 -5.24
N ARG A 351 -19.20 -9.06 -4.28
CA ARG A 351 -18.65 -10.39 -4.55
C ARG A 351 -19.46 -11.19 -5.58
N ARG A 352 -20.80 -11.17 -5.51
CA ARG A 352 -21.63 -11.89 -6.50
C ARG A 352 -21.43 -11.37 -7.92
N SER A 353 -21.22 -10.06 -8.11
CA SER A 353 -20.96 -9.55 -9.46
C SER A 353 -19.61 -10.02 -10.01
N ILE A 354 -18.59 -10.16 -9.16
CA ILE A 354 -17.27 -10.70 -9.52
C ILE A 354 -17.36 -12.20 -9.86
N GLU A 355 -18.17 -12.96 -9.12
CA GLU A 355 -18.36 -14.41 -9.34
C GLU A 355 -19.08 -14.72 -10.67
N PHE A 356 -20.10 -13.94 -11.04
CA PHE A 356 -20.95 -14.21 -12.22
C PHE A 356 -20.63 -13.35 -13.46
N GLY A 357 -19.83 -12.28 -13.32
CA GLY A 357 -19.63 -11.28 -14.37
C GLY A 357 -18.64 -11.66 -15.49
N ILE A 358 -17.92 -12.79 -15.36
CA ILE A 358 -16.80 -13.10 -16.25
C ILE A 358 -17.17 -14.25 -17.19
N LYS A 359 -17.57 -13.91 -18.43
CA LYS A 359 -17.81 -14.90 -19.50
C LYS A 359 -16.49 -15.25 -20.20
N GLU A 360 -16.23 -16.55 -20.37
CA GLU A 360 -15.07 -17.05 -21.10
C GLU A 360 -15.26 -16.89 -22.61
N ARG A 361 -14.30 -16.26 -23.29
CA ARG A 361 -14.19 -16.24 -24.76
C ARG A 361 -12.74 -16.49 -25.19
N PRO A 362 -12.50 -17.08 -26.37
CA PRO A 362 -11.15 -17.31 -26.87
C PRO A 362 -10.39 -15.98 -27.07
N ILE A 363 -9.06 -16.02 -26.90
CA ILE A 363 -8.19 -14.86 -27.18
C ILE A 363 -8.24 -14.59 -28.68
N LYS A 364 -8.61 -13.37 -29.07
CA LYS A 364 -8.66 -12.95 -30.48
C LYS A 364 -7.44 -12.10 -30.83
N ALA A 365 -7.20 -11.95 -32.14
CA ALA A 365 -6.04 -11.19 -32.65
C ALA A 365 -5.99 -9.74 -32.12
N PHE A 366 -7.14 -9.07 -32.01
CA PHE A 366 -7.17 -7.69 -31.48
C PHE A 366 -6.80 -7.61 -30.00
N ASP A 367 -7.04 -8.64 -29.17
CA ASP A 367 -6.61 -8.62 -27.76
C ASP A 367 -5.09 -8.61 -27.63
N ILE A 368 -4.40 -9.30 -28.55
CA ILE A 368 -2.94 -9.32 -28.66
C ILE A 368 -2.45 -7.94 -29.12
N ILE A 369 -3.07 -7.36 -30.15
CA ILE A 369 -2.76 -6.01 -30.64
C ILE A 369 -2.86 -4.97 -29.51
N GLY A 370 -3.90 -5.06 -28.68
CA GLY A 370 -4.08 -4.18 -27.52
C GLY A 370 -2.95 -4.31 -26.50
N LEU A 371 -2.56 -5.53 -26.16
CA LEU A 371 -1.44 -5.80 -25.24
C LEU A 371 -0.11 -5.30 -25.81
N THR A 372 0.14 -5.52 -27.10
CA THR A 372 1.33 -4.98 -27.79
C THR A 372 1.35 -3.46 -27.74
N GLY A 373 0.20 -2.80 -27.92
CA GLY A 373 0.07 -1.35 -27.77
C GLY A 373 0.44 -0.86 -26.36
N ASP A 374 -0.05 -1.52 -25.31
CA ASP A 374 0.32 -1.25 -23.92
C ASP A 374 1.84 -1.38 -23.69
N LEU A 375 2.44 -2.47 -24.18
CA LEU A 375 3.87 -2.74 -24.04
C LEU A 375 4.74 -1.73 -24.80
N LEU A 376 4.33 -1.30 -25.99
CA LEU A 376 5.05 -0.26 -26.74
C LEU A 376 5.00 1.09 -26.03
N ILE A 377 3.84 1.49 -25.47
CA ILE A 377 3.76 2.75 -24.71
C ILE A 377 4.73 2.71 -23.52
N ILE A 378 4.68 1.65 -22.72
CA ILE A 378 5.58 1.48 -21.56
C ILE A 378 7.05 1.43 -22.01
N GLY A 379 7.35 0.61 -23.02
CA GLY A 379 8.70 0.44 -23.56
C GLY A 379 9.28 1.73 -24.15
N GLY A 380 8.43 2.56 -24.77
CA GLY A 380 8.81 3.87 -25.28
C GLY A 380 9.22 4.83 -24.16
N PHE A 381 8.47 4.89 -23.06
CA PHE A 381 8.86 5.66 -21.88
C PHE A 381 10.15 5.14 -21.24
N ILE A 382 10.32 3.83 -21.12
CA ILE A 382 11.55 3.23 -20.57
C ILE A 382 12.75 3.56 -21.48
N TYR A 383 12.58 3.42 -22.80
CA TYR A 383 13.62 3.76 -23.76
C TYR A 383 14.01 5.24 -23.67
N MET A 384 13.01 6.12 -23.51
CA MET A 384 13.22 7.55 -23.33
C MET A 384 14.15 7.83 -22.15
N VAL A 385 13.85 7.22 -20.99
CA VAL A 385 14.63 7.32 -19.76
C VAL A 385 16.07 6.84 -19.95
N ILE A 386 16.25 5.68 -20.59
CA ILE A 386 17.58 5.09 -20.82
C ILE A 386 18.39 5.94 -21.81
N ALA A 387 17.76 6.42 -22.87
CA ALA A 387 18.43 7.14 -23.95
C ALA A 387 18.83 8.57 -23.57
N THR A 388 18.05 9.25 -22.73
CA THR A 388 18.36 10.61 -22.27
C THR A 388 19.25 10.62 -21.02
N GLY A 389 19.22 9.55 -20.20
CA GLY A 389 19.85 9.55 -18.87
C GLY A 389 19.23 10.54 -17.88
N ASP A 390 18.17 11.25 -18.29
CA ASP A 390 17.49 12.31 -17.54
C ASP A 390 16.15 11.79 -17.02
N ILE A 391 16.22 11.04 -15.91
CA ILE A 391 15.05 10.50 -15.22
C ILE A 391 14.14 11.62 -14.68
N PRO A 392 14.66 12.70 -14.06
CA PRO A 392 13.83 13.84 -13.63
C PRO A 392 13.01 14.46 -14.77
N GLY A 393 13.65 14.75 -15.91
CA GLY A 393 12.96 15.29 -17.08
C GLY A 393 11.91 14.33 -17.64
N ALA A 394 12.22 13.02 -17.70
CA ALA A 394 11.26 12.01 -18.15
C ALA A 394 10.05 11.89 -17.21
N LEU A 395 10.25 11.95 -15.89
CA LEU A 395 9.15 11.93 -14.93
C LEU A 395 8.26 13.17 -15.05
N LEU A 396 8.87 14.36 -15.17
CA LEU A 396 8.14 15.62 -15.39
C LEU A 396 7.31 15.59 -16.68
N LEU A 397 7.73 14.86 -17.69
CA LEU A 397 6.93 14.64 -18.90
C LEU A 397 5.79 13.65 -18.71
N THR A 398 6.04 12.54 -18.02
CA THR A 398 5.07 11.47 -17.87
C THR A 398 3.82 11.93 -17.10
N GLY A 399 3.97 12.83 -16.12
CA GLY A 399 2.85 13.34 -15.31
C GLY A 399 1.74 14.00 -16.15
N PRO A 400 2.04 15.08 -16.89
CA PRO A 400 1.09 15.71 -17.81
C PRO A 400 0.51 14.73 -18.84
N LEU A 401 1.34 13.83 -19.39
CA LEU A 401 0.89 12.84 -20.37
C LEU A 401 -0.10 11.83 -19.80
N LEU A 402 0.09 11.39 -18.55
CA LEU A 402 -0.85 10.52 -17.85
C LEU A 402 -2.17 11.24 -17.59
N VAL A 403 -2.13 12.50 -17.18
CA VAL A 403 -3.34 13.33 -17.00
C VAL A 403 -4.08 13.47 -18.33
N LEU A 404 -3.37 13.77 -19.42
CA LEU A 404 -3.95 13.87 -20.76
C LEU A 404 -4.54 12.55 -21.24
N TYR A 405 -3.88 11.42 -20.95
CA TYR A 405 -4.42 10.09 -21.23
C TYR A 405 -5.70 9.79 -20.42
N MET A 406 -5.74 10.17 -19.15
CA MET A 406 -6.93 10.03 -18.32
C MET A 406 -8.08 10.90 -18.82
N VAL A 407 -7.80 12.14 -19.22
CA VAL A 407 -8.77 13.06 -19.82
C VAL A 407 -9.27 12.52 -21.15
N TRP A 408 -8.38 12.03 -22.02
CA TRP A 408 -8.75 11.33 -23.26
C TRP A 408 -9.73 10.19 -22.97
N LYS A 409 -9.38 9.29 -22.04
CA LYS A 409 -10.23 8.14 -21.68
C LYS A 409 -11.57 8.59 -21.07
N GLY A 410 -11.57 9.69 -20.32
CA GLY A 410 -12.75 10.37 -19.79
C GLY A 410 -13.70 10.87 -20.88
N ILE A 411 -13.15 11.53 -21.90
CA ILE A 411 -13.91 12.08 -23.04
C ILE A 411 -14.56 10.97 -23.87
N ASN A 412 -13.87 9.84 -24.03
CA ASN A 412 -14.40 8.68 -24.76
C ASN A 412 -15.59 7.99 -24.05
N LEU A 413 -15.88 8.28 -22.77
CA LEU A 413 -17.13 7.82 -22.12
C LEU A 413 -18.38 8.55 -22.64
N VAL A 414 -18.21 9.71 -23.29
CA VAL A 414 -19.31 10.46 -23.90
C VAL A 414 -19.59 9.92 -25.30
N ARG A 415 -20.69 9.16 -25.47
CA ARG A 415 -21.08 8.49 -26.73
C ARG A 415 -21.01 9.37 -27.98
N LEU A 416 -21.40 10.65 -27.87
CA LEU A 416 -21.36 11.61 -28.98
C LEU A 416 -19.93 11.93 -29.41
N LEU A 417 -19.02 12.09 -28.47
CA LEU A 417 -17.61 12.44 -28.74
C LEU A 417 -16.81 11.21 -29.19
N ASP A 418 -17.18 10.04 -28.67
CA ASP A 418 -16.61 8.76 -29.08
C ASP A 418 -16.95 8.40 -30.53
N LYS A 419 -18.18 8.73 -30.99
CA LYS A 419 -18.60 8.56 -32.39
C LYS A 419 -17.69 9.30 -33.37
N TYR A 420 -17.19 10.48 -32.99
CA TYR A 420 -16.30 11.31 -33.81
C TYR A 420 -14.83 11.20 -33.43
N ARG A 421 -14.47 10.27 -32.53
CA ARG A 421 -13.08 10.04 -32.06
C ARG A 421 -12.39 11.29 -31.52
N VAL A 422 -13.18 12.23 -30.96
CA VAL A 422 -12.67 13.54 -30.52
C VAL A 422 -11.62 13.37 -29.42
N GLY A 423 -11.85 12.45 -28.48
CA GLY A 423 -10.90 12.17 -27.40
C GLY A 423 -9.56 11.65 -27.93
N GLN A 424 -9.57 10.77 -28.93
CA GLN A 424 -8.35 10.19 -29.53
C GLN A 424 -7.51 11.26 -30.24
N VAL A 425 -8.16 12.15 -31.00
CA VAL A 425 -7.47 13.25 -31.71
C VAL A 425 -6.88 14.25 -30.70
N ILE A 426 -7.65 14.65 -29.69
CA ILE A 426 -7.16 15.56 -28.63
C ILE A 426 -6.00 14.92 -27.87
N GLY A 427 -6.07 13.62 -27.54
CA GLY A 427 -5.00 12.91 -26.84
C GLY A 427 -3.68 12.88 -27.63
N ILE A 428 -3.74 12.60 -28.94
CA ILE A 428 -2.55 12.62 -29.80
C ILE A 428 -1.99 14.05 -29.93
N LEU A 429 -2.84 15.04 -30.19
CA LEU A 429 -2.41 16.44 -30.32
C LEU A 429 -1.79 16.97 -29.03
N ALA A 430 -2.37 16.62 -27.88
CA ALA A 430 -1.84 17.01 -26.59
C ALA A 430 -0.51 16.29 -26.29
N TYR A 431 -0.40 14.99 -26.60
CA TYR A 431 0.88 14.26 -26.50
C TYR A 431 1.97 14.92 -27.34
N LEU A 432 1.68 15.23 -28.60
CA LEU A 432 2.60 15.91 -29.51
C LEU A 432 2.95 17.31 -29.00
N GLY A 433 1.98 18.08 -28.51
CA GLY A 433 2.20 19.43 -27.96
C GLY A 433 3.05 19.42 -26.69
N THR A 434 2.81 18.49 -25.77
CA THR A 434 3.63 18.27 -24.57
C THR A 434 5.03 17.85 -24.97
N TYR A 435 5.17 16.89 -25.89
CA TYR A 435 6.47 16.46 -26.38
C TYR A 435 7.24 17.61 -27.06
N MET A 436 6.62 18.38 -27.97
CA MET A 436 7.29 19.49 -28.66
C MET A 436 7.73 20.60 -27.69
N SER A 437 6.91 20.92 -26.70
CA SER A 437 7.22 21.94 -25.68
C SER A 437 8.40 21.54 -24.79
N LEU A 438 8.61 20.23 -24.62
CA LEU A 438 9.56 19.69 -23.65
C LEU A 438 10.75 19.00 -24.31
N ALA A 439 10.71 18.75 -25.63
CA ALA A 439 11.80 18.21 -26.42
C ALA A 439 13.04 19.11 -26.39
N SER A 440 12.87 20.43 -26.25
CA SER A 440 13.98 21.38 -26.06
C SER A 440 14.76 21.16 -24.76
N TYR A 441 14.15 20.48 -23.79
CA TYR A 441 14.76 20.16 -22.50
C TYR A 441 15.34 18.73 -22.48
N MET A 442 15.28 17.98 -23.60
CA MET A 442 15.70 16.59 -23.66
C MET A 442 16.84 16.35 -24.64
N VAL A 443 17.92 15.72 -24.17
CA VAL A 443 19.11 15.41 -24.98
C VAL A 443 18.95 14.06 -25.70
N ASN A 444 19.12 14.05 -27.02
CA ASN A 444 19.40 12.90 -27.91
C ASN A 444 18.47 11.66 -27.95
N GLY A 445 17.44 11.53 -27.10
CA GLY A 445 16.62 10.31 -27.02
C GLY A 445 15.14 10.42 -27.42
N GLY A 446 14.59 11.64 -27.51
CA GLY A 446 13.14 11.85 -27.49
C GLY A 446 12.38 11.35 -28.73
N VAL A 447 12.95 11.46 -29.94
CA VAL A 447 12.18 11.23 -31.19
C VAL A 447 11.81 9.77 -31.36
N ILE A 448 12.75 8.86 -31.10
CA ILE A 448 12.54 7.41 -31.19
C ILE A 448 11.55 6.95 -30.12
N ALA A 449 11.70 7.44 -28.89
CA ALA A 449 10.79 7.14 -27.80
C ALA A 449 9.35 7.58 -28.14
N SER A 450 9.19 8.78 -28.69
CA SER A 450 7.88 9.30 -29.09
C SER A 450 7.27 8.52 -30.25
N ALA A 451 8.07 8.09 -31.22
CA ALA A 451 7.60 7.22 -32.29
C ALA A 451 7.10 5.86 -31.75
N ILE A 452 7.80 5.27 -30.78
CA ILE A 452 7.40 4.01 -30.13
C ILE A 452 6.08 4.20 -29.36
N VAL A 453 5.94 5.28 -28.59
CA VAL A 453 4.70 5.58 -27.84
C VAL A 453 3.53 5.83 -28.78
N LEU A 454 3.73 6.62 -29.84
CA LEU A 454 2.71 6.88 -30.87
C LEU A 454 2.27 5.59 -31.56
N MET A 455 3.21 4.71 -31.91
CA MET A 455 2.90 3.40 -32.49
C MET A 455 2.02 2.56 -31.53
N GLY A 456 2.35 2.55 -30.24
CA GLY A 456 1.54 1.88 -29.23
C GLY A 456 0.13 2.46 -29.10
N ALA A 457 -0.01 3.79 -29.15
CA ALA A 457 -1.31 4.46 -29.17
C ALA A 457 -2.14 4.10 -30.42
N VAL A 458 -1.51 4.04 -31.60
CA VAL A 458 -2.18 3.62 -32.84
C VAL A 458 -2.65 2.17 -32.77
N LEU A 459 -1.84 1.25 -32.24
CA LEU A 459 -2.26 -0.15 -32.04
C LEU A 459 -3.47 -0.24 -31.09
N LYS A 460 -3.54 0.60 -30.05
CA LYS A 460 -4.73 0.68 -29.20
C LYS A 460 -5.96 1.15 -29.93
N MET A 461 -5.84 2.16 -30.80
CA MET A 461 -6.96 2.62 -31.62
C MET A 461 -7.44 1.52 -32.59
N ILE A 462 -6.50 0.78 -33.21
CA ILE A 462 -6.82 -0.36 -34.06
C ILE A 462 -7.56 -1.45 -33.27
N ARG A 463 -7.10 -1.75 -32.04
CA ARG A 463 -7.76 -2.71 -31.15
C ARG A 463 -9.20 -2.30 -30.86
N GLU A 464 -9.45 -1.04 -30.50
CA GLU A 464 -10.79 -0.53 -30.21
C GLU A 464 -11.72 -0.66 -31.42
N GLU A 465 -11.24 -0.31 -32.62
CA GLU A 465 -12.01 -0.42 -33.86
C GLU A 465 -12.34 -1.88 -34.23
N LEU A 466 -11.38 -2.80 -34.08
CA LEU A 466 -11.60 -4.22 -34.33
C LEU A 466 -12.59 -4.83 -33.33
N ALA A 467 -12.52 -4.43 -32.06
CA ALA A 467 -13.46 -4.88 -31.04
C ALA A 467 -14.89 -4.39 -31.31
N ARG A 468 -15.06 -3.14 -31.74
CA ARG A 468 -16.35 -2.58 -32.19
C ARG A 468 -16.96 -3.37 -33.34
N ARG A 469 -16.17 -3.62 -34.39
CA ARG A 469 -16.62 -4.37 -35.57
C ARG A 469 -16.99 -5.82 -35.25
N ALA A 470 -16.38 -6.39 -34.22
CA ALA A 470 -16.71 -7.73 -33.73
C ALA A 470 -17.97 -7.77 -32.83
N GLY A 471 -18.60 -6.63 -32.54
CA GLY A 471 -19.78 -6.54 -31.68
C GLY A 471 -19.50 -6.83 -30.20
N GLU A 472 -18.27 -6.55 -29.75
CA GLU A 472 -17.71 -7.01 -28.48
C GLU A 472 -17.37 -5.88 -27.49
N GLU A 473 -18.00 -4.71 -27.64
CA GLU A 473 -17.95 -3.60 -26.67
C GLU A 473 -18.87 -3.80 -25.46
#